data_AF-A0A285RM67-F1
#
_entry.id   AF-A0A285RM67-F1
#
_cell.length_a   1.000
_cell.length_b   1.000
_cell.length_c   1.000
_cell.angle_alpha   90.00
_cell.angle_beta   90.00
_cell.angle_gamma   90.00
#
_symmetry.space_group_name_H-M   'P 1'
#
loop_
_entity.id
_entity.type
_entity.pdbx_description
1 polymer ?
#
loop_
_entity_poly.entity_id
_entity_poly.type
_entity_poly.pdbx_seq_one_letter_code
_entity_poly.pdbx_strand_id
1 'polypeptide(L)'
;MTDKDDLWALEKRFWTEGASDAHHLTAKGAVAVLPYPAGILVAEAIWRNNAVAQRWRTVAFGDLAITRKGDVAVLAYSVSAERADVPIYEALCSSTYLNDDGVWLRLSHQQTPSGPHD
;
A
#
# COMPACT_ATOMS: atom_id res chain seq x y z
N MET A 1 2.41 21.25 6.62
CA MET A 1 1.35 20.43 7.26
C MET A 1 0.77 19.58 6.18
N THR A 2 1.13 18.30 6.16
CA THR A 2 0.55 17.33 5.23
C THR A 2 -0.77 16.89 5.87
N ASP A 3 -1.89 17.22 5.22
CA ASP A 3 -3.25 16.98 5.71
C ASP A 3 -3.56 15.47 5.67
N LYS A 4 -4.63 15.02 6.35
CA LYS A 4 -5.09 13.62 6.27
C LYS A 4 -5.29 13.15 4.82
N ASP A 5 -5.70 14.07 3.96
CA ASP A 5 -5.94 13.83 2.54
C ASP A 5 -4.65 13.45 1.79
N ASP A 6 -3.50 13.90 2.26
CA ASP A 6 -2.22 13.65 1.59
C ASP A 6 -1.73 12.21 1.77
N LEU A 7 -2.03 11.57 2.91
CA LEU A 7 -1.67 10.16 3.13
C LEU A 7 -2.54 9.21 2.31
N TRP A 8 -3.83 9.53 2.12
CA TRP A 8 -4.69 8.75 1.22
C TRP A 8 -4.32 8.94 -0.24
N ALA A 9 -3.93 10.16 -0.64
CA ALA A 9 -3.38 10.41 -1.96
C ALA A 9 -2.09 9.61 -2.17
N LEU A 10 -1.17 9.62 -1.19
CA LEU A 10 0.05 8.83 -1.22
C LEU A 10 -0.25 7.32 -1.31
N GLU A 11 -1.16 6.80 -0.49
CA GLU A 11 -1.57 5.41 -0.55
C GLU A 11 -2.13 5.05 -1.94
N LYS A 12 -2.97 5.90 -2.51
CA LYS A 12 -3.51 5.71 -3.87
C LYS A 12 -2.40 5.61 -4.91
N ARG A 13 -1.35 6.44 -4.80
CA ARG A 13 -0.18 6.40 -5.69
C ARG A 13 0.56 5.07 -5.60
N PHE A 14 0.69 4.48 -4.40
CA PHE A 14 1.27 3.14 -4.24
C PHE A 14 0.49 2.05 -5.00
N TRP A 15 -0.81 2.20 -5.21
CA TRP A 15 -1.63 1.28 -6.00
C TRP A 15 -1.49 1.51 -7.51
N THR A 16 -1.39 2.76 -7.96
CA THR A 16 -1.51 3.11 -9.39
C THR A 16 -0.19 3.42 -10.10
N GLU A 17 0.80 3.98 -9.42
CA GLU A 17 2.06 4.47 -10.04
C GLU A 17 3.16 3.38 -10.11
N GLY A 18 2.99 2.26 -9.40
CA GLY A 18 3.89 1.10 -9.45
C GLY A 18 5.30 1.33 -8.92
N ALA A 19 6.19 0.34 -9.16
CA ALA A 19 7.44 0.19 -8.43
C ALA A 19 8.50 1.29 -8.61
N SER A 20 8.59 1.95 -9.77
CA SER A 20 9.62 2.98 -10.02
C SER A 20 9.38 4.25 -9.21
N ASP A 21 8.12 4.67 -9.10
CA ASP A 21 7.77 6.00 -8.60
C ASP A 21 7.47 5.96 -7.09
N ALA A 22 7.18 4.78 -6.55
CA ALA A 22 6.86 4.60 -5.14
C ALA A 22 8.05 4.07 -4.29
N HIS A 23 9.16 3.67 -4.94
CA HIS A 23 10.38 3.17 -4.25
C HIS A 23 10.94 4.19 -3.28
N HIS A 24 11.14 5.44 -3.73
CA HIS A 24 11.69 6.51 -2.91
C HIS A 24 10.76 6.98 -1.78
N LEU A 25 9.48 6.58 -1.81
CA LEU A 25 8.48 6.87 -0.78
C LEU A 25 8.31 5.69 0.19
N THR A 26 9.19 4.69 0.13
CA THR A 26 9.21 3.56 1.07
C THR A 26 10.40 3.68 2.01
N ALA A 27 10.12 3.51 3.31
CA ALA A 27 11.14 3.66 4.34
C ALA A 27 12.20 2.57 4.22
N LYS A 28 13.43 2.88 4.62
CA LYS A 28 14.50 1.89 4.74
C LYS A 28 14.08 0.81 5.76
N GLY A 29 14.17 -0.45 5.35
CA GLY A 29 13.77 -1.58 6.20
C GLY A 29 12.27 -1.83 6.25
N ALA A 30 11.48 -1.24 5.34
CA ALA A 30 10.06 -1.50 5.25
C ALA A 30 9.74 -2.99 5.10
N VAL A 31 8.58 -3.39 5.61
CA VAL A 31 8.07 -4.76 5.54
C VAL A 31 6.71 -4.80 4.87
N ALA A 32 6.44 -5.85 4.10
CA ALA A 32 5.12 -6.08 3.53
C ALA A 32 4.66 -7.51 3.78
N VAL A 33 3.36 -7.67 4.05
CA VAL A 33 2.69 -8.98 4.13
C VAL A 33 1.67 -9.04 3.01
N LEU A 34 1.95 -9.85 2.01
CA LEU A 34 1.12 -9.97 0.81
C LEU A 34 0.48 -11.37 0.75
N PRO A 35 -0.58 -11.52 -0.06
CA PRO A 35 -1.23 -12.81 -0.22
C PRO A 35 -0.24 -13.87 -0.73
N TYR A 36 -0.52 -15.15 -0.41
CA TYR A 36 0.24 -16.26 -0.96
C TYR A 36 0.28 -16.19 -2.50
N PRO A 37 1.43 -16.46 -3.16
CA PRO A 37 2.68 -17.02 -2.61
C PRO A 37 3.70 -16.00 -2.10
N ALA A 38 3.41 -14.70 -2.12
CA ALA A 38 4.40 -13.67 -1.79
C ALA A 38 4.82 -13.69 -0.31
N GLY A 39 3.86 -13.82 0.61
CA GLY A 39 4.13 -13.89 2.04
C GLY A 39 4.78 -12.62 2.60
N ILE A 40 5.81 -12.78 3.43
CA ILE A 40 6.52 -11.66 4.08
C ILE A 40 7.68 -11.20 3.20
N LEU A 41 7.68 -9.92 2.84
CA LEU A 41 8.73 -9.26 2.06
C LEU A 41 9.39 -8.16 2.90
N VAL A 42 10.69 -7.97 2.70
CA VAL A 42 11.48 -6.97 3.43
C VAL A 42 12.33 -6.16 2.45
N ALA A 43 12.34 -4.84 2.63
CA ALA A 43 13.16 -3.89 1.88
C ALA A 43 13.08 -4.13 0.36
N GLU A 44 14.22 -4.32 -0.33
CA GLU A 44 14.29 -4.49 -1.78
C GLU A 44 13.49 -5.68 -2.31
N ALA A 45 13.21 -6.71 -1.49
CA ALA A 45 12.39 -7.84 -1.91
C ALA A 45 10.95 -7.45 -2.22
N ILE A 46 10.46 -6.35 -1.62
CA ILE A 46 9.13 -5.77 -1.90
C ILE A 46 9.03 -5.41 -3.39
N TRP A 47 10.05 -4.76 -3.94
CA TRP A 47 10.03 -4.23 -5.30
C TRP A 47 10.38 -5.25 -6.38
N ARG A 48 11.01 -6.35 -6.00
CA ARG A 48 11.26 -7.49 -6.88
C ARG A 48 10.03 -8.39 -7.04
N ASN A 49 8.99 -8.19 -6.22
CA ASN A 49 7.80 -9.01 -6.26
C ASN A 49 6.80 -8.49 -7.30
N ASN A 50 6.36 -9.38 -8.20
CA ASN A 50 5.40 -9.06 -9.25
C ASN A 50 4.06 -8.53 -8.73
N ALA A 51 3.59 -8.97 -7.55
CA ALA A 51 2.36 -8.47 -6.95
C ALA A 51 2.44 -6.99 -6.55
N VAL A 52 3.66 -6.49 -6.29
CA VAL A 52 3.92 -5.07 -6.00
C VAL A 52 4.27 -4.30 -7.27
N ALA A 53 4.95 -4.95 -8.22
CA ALA A 53 5.35 -4.33 -9.47
C ALA A 53 4.17 -4.09 -10.43
N GLN A 54 3.05 -4.81 -10.26
CA GLN A 54 1.88 -4.66 -11.10
C GLN A 54 1.06 -3.41 -10.75
N ARG A 55 0.90 -2.53 -11.74
CA ARG A 55 0.14 -1.28 -11.63
C ARG A 55 -1.34 -1.54 -11.80
N TRP A 56 -2.15 -1.15 -10.82
CA TRP A 56 -3.59 -1.08 -10.98
C TRP A 56 -3.95 0.15 -11.80
N ARG A 57 -4.91 0.02 -12.71
CA ARG A 57 -5.38 1.12 -13.55
C ARG A 57 -6.24 2.08 -12.72
N THR A 58 -7.11 1.52 -11.89
CA THR A 58 -7.97 2.26 -10.97
C THR A 58 -7.98 1.57 -9.62
N VAL A 59 -8.24 2.37 -8.59
CA VAL A 59 -8.45 1.88 -7.23
C VAL A 59 -9.51 2.74 -6.56
N ALA A 60 -10.46 2.08 -5.92
CA ALA A 60 -11.45 2.68 -5.04
C ALA A 60 -11.18 2.22 -3.61
N PHE A 61 -11.15 3.17 -2.68
CA PHE A 61 -11.02 2.86 -1.25
C PHE A 61 -12.39 2.94 -0.56
N GLY A 62 -12.61 2.05 0.40
CA GLY A 62 -13.76 2.02 1.30
C GLY A 62 -13.31 1.82 2.75
N ASP A 63 -14.26 1.86 3.68
CA ASP A 63 -14.05 1.57 5.11
C ASP A 63 -12.80 2.25 5.70
N LEU A 64 -12.65 3.55 5.42
CA LEU A 64 -11.45 4.31 5.72
C LEU A 64 -11.31 4.55 7.22
N ALA A 65 -10.17 4.14 7.78
CA ALA A 65 -9.75 4.48 9.12
C ALA A 65 -8.31 4.98 9.11
N ILE A 66 -8.04 6.06 9.87
CA ILE A 66 -6.70 6.61 10.04
C ILE A 66 -6.47 7.02 11.50
N THR A 67 -5.32 6.64 12.04
CA THR A 67 -4.81 7.14 13.31
C THR A 67 -3.41 7.68 13.14
N ARG A 68 -3.05 8.70 13.93
CA ARG A 68 -1.73 9.33 13.91
C ARG A 68 -1.23 9.54 15.33
N LYS A 69 0.04 9.22 15.58
CA LYS A 69 0.75 9.44 16.85
C LYS A 69 2.19 9.87 16.54
N GLY A 70 2.48 11.13 16.84
CA GLY A 70 3.76 11.75 16.48
C GLY A 70 4.02 11.65 14.98
N ASP A 71 5.15 11.04 14.65
CA ASP A 71 5.63 10.84 13.29
C ASP A 71 5.13 9.54 12.66
N VAL A 72 4.19 8.83 13.30
CA VAL A 72 3.61 7.61 12.74
C VAL A 72 2.14 7.81 12.41
N ALA A 73 1.74 7.36 11.23
CA ALA A 73 0.35 7.25 10.82
C ALA A 73 0.03 5.81 10.41
N VAL A 74 -1.15 5.32 10.76
CA VAL A 74 -1.64 3.99 10.36
C VAL A 74 -2.97 4.17 9.64
N LEU A 75 -3.04 3.62 8.43
CA LEU A 75 -4.22 3.53 7.59
C LEU A 75 -4.76 2.10 7.68
N ALA A 76 -6.08 1.97 7.73
CA ALA A 76 -6.80 0.72 7.47
C ALA A 76 -7.96 1.02 6.52
N TYR A 77 -8.17 0.18 5.52
CA TYR A 77 -9.15 0.43 4.46
C TYR A 77 -9.51 -0.85 3.72
N SER A 78 -10.68 -0.86 3.07
CA SER A 78 -11.02 -1.81 2.02
C SER A 78 -10.63 -1.23 0.66
N VAL A 79 -10.28 -2.10 -0.28
CA VAL A 79 -9.88 -1.73 -1.64
C VAL A 79 -10.60 -2.54 -2.68
N SER A 80 -10.98 -1.88 -3.78
CA SER A 80 -11.40 -2.50 -5.03
C SER A 80 -10.51 -1.97 -6.15
N ALA A 81 -9.71 -2.84 -6.76
CA ALA A 81 -8.69 -2.46 -7.74
C ALA A 81 -8.91 -3.17 -9.08
N GLU A 82 -8.76 -2.43 -10.18
CA GLU A 82 -9.00 -2.93 -11.54
C GLU A 82 -7.75 -2.77 -12.41
N ARG A 83 -7.50 -3.76 -13.27
CA ARG A 83 -6.59 -3.66 -14.41
C ARG A 83 -7.07 -4.60 -15.53
N ALA A 84 -6.48 -4.47 -16.71
CA ALA A 84 -6.86 -5.29 -17.86
C ALA A 84 -6.67 -6.80 -17.58
N ASP A 85 -7.56 -7.60 -18.16
CA ASP A 85 -7.46 -9.06 -18.27
C ASP A 85 -7.44 -9.84 -16.94
N VAL A 86 -7.83 -9.23 -15.82
CA VAL A 86 -8.04 -9.90 -14.54
C VAL A 86 -9.33 -9.45 -13.86
N PRO A 87 -9.93 -10.27 -12.99
CA PRO A 87 -11.05 -9.84 -12.14
C PRO A 87 -10.68 -8.66 -11.25
N ILE A 88 -11.70 -7.94 -10.77
CA ILE A 88 -11.55 -6.92 -9.74
C ILE A 88 -10.90 -7.57 -8.52
N TYR A 89 -9.81 -6.98 -8.05
CA TYR A 89 -9.15 -7.42 -6.83
C TYR A 89 -9.71 -6.67 -5.64
N GLU A 90 -10.14 -7.44 -4.64
CA GLU A 90 -10.67 -6.90 -3.40
C GLU A 90 -9.84 -7.36 -2.21
N ALA A 91 -9.52 -6.43 -1.32
CA ALA A 91 -8.78 -6.73 -0.11
C ALA A 91 -9.10 -5.77 1.04
N LEU A 92 -8.83 -6.24 2.25
CA LEU A 92 -8.61 -5.40 3.43
C LEU A 92 -7.13 -5.11 3.54
N CYS A 93 -6.80 -3.85 3.78
CA CYS A 93 -5.43 -3.38 3.77
C CYS A 93 -5.09 -2.57 5.02
N SER A 94 -3.82 -2.63 5.40
CA SER A 94 -3.25 -1.69 6.37
C SER A 94 -1.90 -1.19 5.90
N SER A 95 -1.67 0.10 6.06
CA SER A 95 -0.39 0.74 5.74
C SER A 95 0.06 1.59 6.91
N THR A 96 1.32 1.43 7.31
CA THR A 96 1.95 2.32 8.30
C THR A 96 2.91 3.25 7.58
N TYR A 97 2.86 4.53 7.95
CA TYR A 97 3.72 5.58 7.45
C TYR A 97 4.54 6.19 8.57
N LEU A 98 5.79 6.51 8.25
CA LEU A 98 6.72 7.28 9.08
C LEU A 98 6.90 8.65 8.45
N ASN A 99 6.79 9.72 9.24
CA ASN A 99 7.23 11.06 8.86
C ASN A 99 8.72 11.16 9.20
N ASP A 100 9.54 11.26 8.17
CA ASP A 100 10.97 11.45 8.28
C ASP A 100 11.27 12.89 7.83
N ASP A 101 11.46 13.78 8.79
CA ASP A 101 11.71 15.22 8.59
C ASP A 101 10.76 15.89 7.59
N GLY A 102 9.46 15.63 7.73
CA GLY A 102 8.41 16.20 6.88
C GLY A 102 8.08 15.38 5.64
N VAL A 103 8.82 14.31 5.35
CA VAL A 103 8.55 13.38 4.24
C VAL A 103 7.84 12.14 4.76
N TRP A 104 6.68 11.81 4.20
CA TRP A 104 5.98 10.58 4.55
C TRP A 104 6.49 9.39 3.74
N LEU A 105 6.93 8.36 4.45
CA LEU A 105 7.46 7.12 3.90
C LEU A 105 6.63 5.93 4.37
N ARG A 106 6.26 5.02 3.46
CA ARG A 106 5.57 3.78 3.83
C ARG A 106 6.55 2.84 4.53
N LEU A 107 6.27 2.53 5.79
CA LEU A 107 7.08 1.67 6.66
C LEU A 107 6.57 0.23 6.67
N SER A 108 5.26 0.03 6.60
CA SER A 108 4.69 -1.30 6.43
C SER A 108 3.44 -1.30 5.57
N HIS A 109 3.15 -2.44 4.95
CA HIS A 109 1.93 -2.66 4.19
C HIS A 109 1.45 -4.10 4.31
N GLN A 110 0.15 -4.30 4.48
CA GLN A 110 -0.47 -5.63 4.47
C GLN A 110 -1.69 -5.63 3.56
N GLN A 111 -1.91 -6.75 2.87
CA GLN A 111 -3.14 -7.02 2.14
C GLN A 111 -3.72 -8.38 2.55
N THR A 112 -5.03 -8.40 2.78
CA THR A 112 -5.80 -9.62 3.08
C THR A 112 -6.95 -9.66 2.07
N PRO A 113 -6.90 -10.51 1.03
CA PRO A 113 -7.94 -10.57 0.01
C PRO A 113 -9.29 -10.91 0.65
N SER A 114 -10.35 -10.26 0.19
CA SER A 114 -11.72 -10.45 0.70
C SER A 114 -12.62 -11.23 -0.28
N GLY A 115 -12.12 -11.52 -1.49
CA GLY A 115 -12.78 -12.39 -2.48
C GLY A 115 -12.34 -13.86 -2.38
N PRO A 116 -13.04 -14.79 -3.06
CA PRO A 116 -12.67 -16.20 -3.04
C PRO A 116 -11.23 -16.40 -3.55
N HIS A 117 -10.44 -17.11 -2.74
CA HIS A 117 -9.16 -17.64 -3.13
C HIS A 117 -9.42 -18.92 -3.95
N ASP A 118 -9.36 -18.83 -5.28
CA ASP A 118 -9.22 -20.03 -6.12
C ASP A 118 -7.80 -20.61 -5.98
#